data_AF-A0A084SJH1-F1
#
_entry.id   AF-A0A084SJH1-F1
#
_cell.length_a   1.000
_cell.length_b   1.000
_cell.length_c   1.000
_cell.angle_alpha   90.00
_cell.angle_beta   90.00
_cell.angle_gamma   90.00
#
_symmetry.space_group_name_H-M   'P 1'
#
loop_
_entity.id
_entity.type
_entity.pdbx_description
1 polymer ?
#
loop_
_entity_poly.entity_id
_entity_poly.type
_entity_poly.pdbx_seq_one_letter_code
_entity_poly.pdbx_strand_id
1 'polypeptide(L)'
;MSTTSATEAPAGLEASMAARRTPEQLKASRALLWRELLTSLWAPLVILGLALIPYIILIEFVPPSADWAQPLMQGLAGLMLLYFLGLMVLRFALPKQSRLRHLRHEARELIGEIERIHKKVPGKIPAEASTRLAEQAMQVEAASLAGDAERLEKETKALDTLATQLLAAWRKQDLGDFVSGFAKALAIAVIIRVFIIEPYRIPSGSMLPTLEIGDQVFINKFIYGVRLPFTNYVPFQIVRAPARGDVIVFNNPVQLELDFIKRVVGIPGDKVELINGEVYINGAPQPRTLVNEDQVVYNRQDNTPWYPEHLRLYHENLDGKVHSVLQPGSRARMEYEGPYVVPPGHVFVMGDNRENSLDSRYGLGAGRGVEFVPYGHIKGKAMVVWMALGFGGWFSNFFEGTGLRTDRLFEPVR
;
A
#
# COMPACT_ATOMS: atom_id res chain seq x y z
N MET A 1 -55.46 36.23 -34.68
CA MET A 1 -54.95 34.95 -35.19
C MET A 1 -53.68 34.59 -34.44
N SER A 2 -53.72 33.42 -33.81
CA SER A 2 -52.71 32.66 -33.07
C SER A 2 -51.43 33.33 -32.56
N THR A 3 -51.36 33.44 -31.23
CA THR A 3 -50.14 33.34 -30.43
C THR A 3 -49.58 31.93 -30.51
N THR A 4 -48.41 31.76 -31.11
CA THR A 4 -47.65 30.50 -31.06
C THR A 4 -46.63 30.62 -29.94
N SER A 5 -46.95 30.01 -28.80
CA SER A 5 -46.04 29.83 -27.67
C SER A 5 -44.82 29.03 -28.13
N ALA A 6 -43.63 29.60 -27.94
CA ALA A 6 -42.38 28.88 -28.11
C ALA A 6 -42.32 27.75 -27.08
N THR A 7 -42.43 26.52 -27.55
CA THR A 7 -42.25 25.30 -26.77
C THR A 7 -40.77 25.21 -26.40
N GLU A 8 -40.40 25.73 -25.23
CA GLU A 8 -39.09 25.48 -24.63
C GLU A 8 -38.89 23.97 -24.49
N ALA A 9 -37.74 23.46 -24.95
CA ALA A 9 -37.40 22.06 -24.80
C ALA A 9 -37.54 21.65 -23.32
N PRO A 10 -38.06 20.45 -23.00
CA PRO A 10 -38.25 20.05 -21.62
C PRO A 10 -36.91 20.07 -20.90
N ALA A 11 -36.76 21.01 -19.96
CA ALA A 11 -35.58 21.12 -19.12
C ALA A 11 -35.39 19.78 -18.39
N GLY A 12 -34.24 19.13 -18.58
CA GLY A 12 -33.94 17.87 -17.90
C GLY A 12 -34.05 17.99 -16.39
N LEU A 13 -34.17 16.86 -15.68
CA LEU A 13 -34.36 16.80 -14.22
C LEU A 13 -33.45 17.79 -13.46
N GLU A 14 -32.15 17.79 -13.77
CA GLU A 14 -31.15 18.66 -13.17
C GLU A 14 -31.48 20.16 -13.33
N ALA A 15 -31.84 20.61 -14.53
CA ALA A 15 -32.21 22.00 -14.80
C ALA A 15 -33.52 22.38 -14.10
N SER A 16 -34.47 21.46 -14.07
CA SER A 16 -35.77 21.66 -13.42
C SER A 16 -35.66 21.72 -11.89
N MET A 17 -34.72 20.96 -11.28
CA MET A 17 -34.41 21.06 -9.85
C MET A 17 -33.61 22.33 -9.56
N ALA A 18 -32.61 22.65 -10.39
CA ALA A 18 -31.78 23.85 -10.23
C ALA A 18 -32.60 25.14 -10.25
N ALA A 19 -33.62 25.23 -11.12
CA ALA A 19 -34.53 26.37 -11.18
C ALA A 19 -35.39 26.57 -9.91
N ARG A 20 -35.55 25.51 -9.10
CA ARG A 20 -36.41 25.50 -7.90
C ARG A 20 -35.65 25.53 -6.58
N ARG A 21 -34.31 25.39 -6.61
CA ARG A 21 -33.47 25.42 -5.40
C ARG A 21 -33.25 26.86 -4.95
N THR A 22 -33.42 27.10 -3.65
CA THR A 22 -32.99 28.37 -3.04
C THR A 22 -31.46 28.41 -2.84
N PRO A 23 -30.84 29.59 -2.75
CA PRO A 23 -29.40 29.71 -2.44
C PRO A 23 -29.02 29.02 -1.12
N GLU A 24 -29.89 29.05 -0.13
CA GLU A 24 -29.70 28.38 1.17
C GLU A 24 -29.72 26.86 1.03
N GLN A 25 -30.67 26.31 0.26
CA GLN A 25 -30.73 24.88 -0.03
C GLN A 25 -29.49 24.41 -0.78
N LEU A 26 -28.99 25.18 -1.74
CA LEU A 26 -27.73 24.88 -2.43
C LEU A 26 -26.54 24.85 -1.47
N LYS A 27 -26.45 25.81 -0.54
CA LYS A 27 -25.40 25.85 0.47
C LYS A 27 -25.50 24.64 1.42
N ALA A 28 -26.70 24.30 1.87
CA ALA A 28 -26.96 23.15 2.74
C ALA A 28 -26.65 21.82 2.04
N SER A 29 -27.04 21.66 0.77
CA SER A 29 -26.76 20.50 -0.08
C SER A 29 -25.27 20.31 -0.30
N ARG A 30 -24.53 21.39 -0.61
CA ARG A 30 -23.06 21.38 -0.68
C ARG A 30 -22.41 21.00 0.64
N ALA A 31 -22.85 21.60 1.76
CA ALA A 31 -22.30 21.29 3.08
C ALA A 31 -22.53 19.82 3.47
N LEU A 32 -23.72 19.28 3.14
CA LEU A 32 -24.04 17.88 3.36
C LEU A 32 -23.15 16.96 2.51
N LEU A 33 -22.99 17.26 1.22
CA LEU A 33 -22.10 16.53 0.31
C LEU A 33 -20.66 16.49 0.84
N TRP A 34 -20.12 17.62 1.30
CA TRP A 34 -18.79 17.66 1.90
C TRP A 34 -18.69 16.80 3.16
N ARG A 35 -19.69 16.85 4.04
CA ARG A 35 -19.75 15.99 5.24
C ARG A 35 -19.79 14.52 4.88
N GLU A 36 -20.57 14.14 3.86
CA GLU A 36 -20.68 12.76 3.39
C GLU A 36 -19.42 12.29 2.68
N LEU A 37 -18.76 13.15 1.92
CA LEU A 37 -17.45 12.87 1.33
C LEU A 37 -16.42 12.62 2.42
N LEU A 38 -16.30 13.51 3.40
CA LEU A 38 -15.36 13.40 4.53
C LEU A 38 -15.62 12.16 5.41
N THR A 39 -16.86 11.66 5.44
CA THR A 39 -17.26 10.45 6.17
C THR A 39 -17.43 9.21 5.27
N SER A 40 -17.13 9.34 3.98
CA SER A 40 -17.13 8.22 3.02
C SER A 40 -15.97 7.28 3.28
N LEU A 41 -15.98 6.09 2.68
CA LEU A 41 -14.80 5.21 2.68
C LEU A 41 -13.66 5.76 1.83
N TRP A 42 -13.99 6.58 0.83
CA TRP A 42 -13.04 7.04 -0.17
C TRP A 42 -12.18 8.19 0.32
N ALA A 43 -12.73 9.17 1.03
CA ALA A 43 -11.94 10.30 1.52
C ALA A 43 -10.79 9.86 2.47
N PRO A 44 -11.01 8.95 3.42
CA PRO A 44 -9.93 8.40 4.24
C PRO A 44 -8.86 7.66 3.44
N LEU A 45 -9.25 6.87 2.44
CA LEU A 45 -8.30 6.16 1.58
C LEU A 45 -7.50 7.13 0.71
N VAL A 46 -8.14 8.20 0.23
CA VAL A 46 -7.48 9.28 -0.52
C VAL A 46 -6.52 10.05 0.39
N ILE A 47 -6.93 10.41 1.60
CA ILE A 47 -6.08 11.09 2.60
C ILE A 47 -4.90 10.20 2.98
N LEU A 48 -5.14 8.91 3.22
CA LEU A 48 -4.10 7.92 3.49
C LEU A 48 -3.14 7.81 2.31
N GLY A 49 -3.65 7.73 1.08
CA GLY A 49 -2.83 7.69 -0.14
C GLY A 49 -2.00 8.95 -0.35
N LEU A 50 -2.58 10.14 -0.10
CA LEU A 50 -1.86 11.41 -0.17
C LEU A 50 -0.81 11.55 0.93
N ALA A 51 -1.06 11.03 2.13
CA ALA A 51 -0.10 10.98 3.23
C ALA A 51 0.99 9.92 3.04
N LEU A 52 0.69 8.85 2.29
CA LEU A 52 1.63 7.76 2.00
C LEU A 52 2.80 8.25 1.14
N ILE A 53 2.56 9.14 0.19
CA ILE A 53 3.63 9.69 -0.68
C ILE A 53 4.73 10.40 0.13
N PRO A 54 4.44 11.44 0.95
CA PRO A 54 5.47 12.09 1.75
C PRO A 54 6.07 11.14 2.79
N TYR A 55 5.33 10.17 3.30
CA TYR A 55 5.85 9.14 4.19
C TYR A 55 6.90 8.23 3.50
N ILE A 56 6.62 7.78 2.27
CA ILE A 56 7.56 7.00 1.45
C ILE A 56 8.81 7.84 1.16
N ILE A 57 8.65 9.11 0.80
CA ILE A 57 9.77 10.03 0.56
C ILE A 57 10.62 10.16 1.83
N LEU A 58 9.98 10.34 2.99
CA LEU A 58 10.67 10.45 4.27
C LEU A 58 11.49 9.19 4.58
N ILE A 59 10.90 8.00 4.44
CA ILE A 59 11.63 6.74 4.66
C ILE A 59 12.81 6.58 3.70
N GLU A 60 12.63 6.94 2.43
CA GLU A 60 13.61 6.65 1.40
C GLU A 60 14.79 7.61 1.40
N PHE A 61 14.58 8.88 1.76
CA PHE A 61 15.56 9.95 1.61
C PHE A 61 16.11 10.50 2.94
N VAL A 62 15.54 10.13 4.09
CA VAL A 62 16.16 10.49 5.37
C VAL A 62 17.47 9.71 5.53
N PRO A 63 18.61 10.40 5.73
CA PRO A 63 19.90 9.75 5.82
C PRO A 63 19.98 8.85 7.05
N PRO A 64 20.81 7.78 7.01
CA PRO A 64 21.05 6.93 8.18
C PRO A 64 21.55 7.70 9.40
N SER A 65 22.32 8.79 9.19
CA SER A 65 22.77 9.66 10.29
C SER A 65 21.65 10.33 11.09
N ALA A 66 20.41 10.32 10.58
CA ALA A 66 19.23 10.88 11.23
C ALA A 66 18.37 9.79 11.88
N ASP A 67 18.98 8.92 12.70
CA ASP A 67 18.25 7.89 13.47
C ASP A 67 17.23 8.49 14.45
N TRP A 68 17.46 9.73 14.92
CA TRP A 68 16.50 10.47 15.73
C TRP A 68 15.13 10.65 15.05
N ALA A 69 15.06 10.57 13.72
CA ALA A 69 13.81 10.71 12.96
C ALA A 69 13.00 9.41 12.90
N GLN A 70 13.58 8.25 13.27
CA GLN A 70 12.90 6.95 13.28
C GLN A 70 11.58 6.95 14.09
N PRO A 71 11.54 7.40 15.36
CA PRO A 71 10.30 7.44 16.12
C PRO A 71 9.24 8.38 15.49
N LEU A 72 9.66 9.44 14.79
CA LEU A 72 8.73 10.33 14.08
C LEU A 72 8.09 9.65 12.87
N MET A 73 8.88 8.89 12.10
CA MET A 73 8.37 8.11 10.97
C MET A 73 7.38 7.04 11.44
N GLN A 74 7.73 6.30 12.50
CA GLN A 74 6.82 5.32 13.11
C GLN A 74 5.54 5.98 13.64
N GLY A 75 5.68 7.13 14.32
CA GLY A 75 4.55 7.91 14.82
C GLY A 75 3.60 8.37 13.71
N LEU A 76 4.13 8.86 12.58
CA LEU A 76 3.32 9.26 11.42
C LEU A 76 2.52 8.08 10.86
N ALA A 77 3.16 6.92 10.69
CA ALA A 77 2.49 5.71 10.22
C ALA A 77 1.44 5.19 11.21
N GLY A 78 1.75 5.24 12.51
CA GLY A 78 0.82 4.93 13.59
C GLY A 78 -0.40 5.86 13.58
N LEU A 79 -0.21 7.16 13.40
CA LEU A 79 -1.31 8.13 13.26
C LEU A 79 -2.16 7.85 12.02
N MET A 80 -1.55 7.50 10.89
CA MET A 80 -2.26 7.08 9.68
C MET A 80 -3.13 5.84 9.93
N LEU A 81 -2.60 4.83 10.64
CA LEU A 81 -3.35 3.64 11.03
C LEU A 81 -4.48 3.96 12.02
N LEU A 82 -4.21 4.75 13.06
CA LEU A 82 -5.21 5.16 14.05
C LEU A 82 -6.32 5.99 13.42
N TYR A 83 -5.99 6.87 12.48
CA TYR A 83 -6.96 7.61 11.68
C TYR A 83 -7.87 6.66 10.91
N PHE A 84 -7.30 5.69 10.19
CA PHE A 84 -8.06 4.70 9.43
C PHE A 84 -8.97 3.83 10.33
N LEU A 85 -8.44 3.31 11.44
CA LEU A 85 -9.19 2.49 12.40
C LEU A 85 -10.28 3.31 13.11
N GLY A 86 -9.96 4.53 13.56
CA GLY A 86 -10.90 5.43 14.21
C GLY A 86 -12.10 5.77 13.31
N LEU A 87 -11.85 5.92 12.00
CA LEU A 87 -12.92 6.09 11.02
C LEU A 87 -13.77 4.83 10.82
N MET A 88 -13.15 3.66 10.79
CA MET A 88 -13.89 2.39 10.75
C MET A 88 -14.81 2.27 11.97
N VAL A 89 -14.28 2.51 13.17
CA VAL A 89 -15.07 2.49 14.41
C VAL A 89 -16.19 3.52 14.36
N LEU A 90 -15.91 4.79 14.02
CA LEU A 90 -16.92 5.84 13.92
C LEU A 90 -18.06 5.46 12.97
N ARG A 91 -17.72 4.76 11.88
CA ARG A 91 -18.67 4.35 10.85
C ARG A 91 -19.57 3.20 11.29
N PHE A 92 -19.02 2.21 11.98
CA PHE A 92 -19.75 1.01 12.41
C PHE A 92 -20.42 1.15 13.79
N ALA A 93 -19.89 1.96 14.70
CA ALA A 93 -20.38 2.08 16.07
C ALA A 93 -21.64 2.95 16.24
N LEU A 94 -22.05 3.72 15.21
CA LEU A 94 -23.19 4.64 15.27
C LEU A 94 -24.37 4.18 14.37
N PRO A 95 -25.28 3.32 14.88
CA PRO A 95 -26.30 2.66 14.07
C PRO A 95 -27.32 3.61 13.44
N LYS A 96 -27.77 4.65 14.17
CA LYS A 96 -28.71 5.66 13.63
C LYS A 96 -28.12 6.43 12.46
N GLN A 97 -26.84 6.81 12.55
CA GLN A 97 -26.16 7.49 11.45
C GLN A 97 -25.91 6.54 10.27
N SER A 98 -25.69 5.25 10.53
CA SER A 98 -25.56 4.23 9.50
C SER A 98 -26.82 4.12 8.64
N ARG A 99 -28.00 4.01 9.27
CA ARG A 99 -29.30 3.96 8.57
C ARG A 99 -29.53 5.22 7.73
N LEU A 100 -29.33 6.41 8.31
CA LEU A 100 -29.53 7.66 7.57
C LEU A 100 -28.56 7.79 6.39
N ARG A 101 -27.28 7.42 6.54
CA ARG A 101 -26.31 7.41 5.45
C ARG A 101 -26.71 6.47 4.32
N HIS A 102 -27.21 5.28 4.66
CA HIS A 102 -27.66 4.30 3.68
C HIS A 102 -28.85 4.85 2.88
N LEU A 103 -29.87 5.36 3.55
CA LEU A 103 -31.03 5.99 2.90
C LEU A 103 -30.65 7.18 2.02
N ARG A 104 -29.70 8.02 2.46
CA ARG A 104 -29.18 9.14 1.64
C ARG A 104 -28.44 8.65 0.40
N HIS A 105 -27.72 7.54 0.49
CA HIS A 105 -27.04 6.95 -0.66
C HIS A 105 -28.05 6.39 -1.67
N GLU A 106 -29.07 5.64 -1.21
CA GLU A 106 -30.16 5.14 -2.07
C GLU A 106 -30.90 6.27 -2.78
N ALA A 107 -31.26 7.32 -2.03
CA ALA A 107 -31.89 8.52 -2.59
C ALA A 107 -31.04 9.18 -3.69
N ARG A 108 -29.72 9.30 -3.47
CA ARG A 108 -28.80 9.88 -4.46
C ARG A 108 -28.63 8.99 -5.69
N GLU A 109 -28.51 7.68 -5.52
CA GLU A 109 -28.42 6.74 -6.64
C GLU A 109 -29.69 6.80 -7.51
N LEU A 110 -30.87 6.84 -6.87
CA LEU A 110 -32.14 6.94 -7.58
C LEU A 110 -32.28 8.27 -8.34
N ILE A 111 -31.96 9.41 -7.72
CA ILE A 111 -31.96 10.72 -8.40
C ILE A 111 -30.96 10.70 -9.56
N GLY A 112 -29.74 10.19 -9.35
CA GLY A 112 -28.71 10.08 -10.37
C GLY A 112 -29.07 9.12 -11.52
N GLU A 113 -29.83 8.05 -11.25
CA GLU A 113 -30.42 7.17 -12.27
C GLU A 113 -31.41 7.95 -13.14
N ILE A 114 -32.34 8.69 -12.53
CA ILE A 114 -33.34 9.49 -13.25
C ILE A 114 -32.66 10.57 -14.11
N GLU A 115 -31.62 11.23 -13.60
CA GLU A 115 -30.81 12.20 -14.35
C GLU A 115 -30.09 11.55 -15.54
N ARG A 116 -29.46 10.39 -15.33
CA ARG A 116 -28.80 9.62 -16.40
C ARG A 116 -29.81 9.22 -17.49
N ILE A 117 -31.02 8.81 -17.12
CA ILE A 117 -32.08 8.48 -18.08
C ILE A 117 -32.49 9.72 -18.88
N HIS A 118 -32.74 10.86 -18.23
CA HIS A 118 -33.04 12.12 -18.94
C HIS A 118 -31.93 12.52 -19.93
N LYS A 119 -30.65 12.30 -19.57
CA LYS A 119 -29.50 12.54 -20.44
C LYS A 119 -29.41 11.53 -21.60
N LYS A 120 -29.72 10.25 -21.37
CA LYS A 120 -29.69 9.18 -22.40
C LYS A 120 -30.80 9.32 -23.45
N VAL A 121 -31.98 9.85 -23.09
CA VAL A 121 -33.14 9.98 -23.99
C VAL A 121 -33.71 11.40 -24.02
N PRO A 122 -32.96 12.37 -24.59
CA PRO A 122 -33.39 13.76 -24.63
C PRO A 122 -34.70 13.92 -25.42
N GLY A 123 -35.65 14.68 -24.85
CA GLY A 123 -36.93 15.01 -25.48
C GLY A 123 -37.95 13.86 -25.60
N LYS A 124 -37.62 12.64 -25.18
CA LYS A 124 -38.55 11.49 -25.22
C LYS A 124 -39.42 11.35 -23.97
N ILE A 125 -39.04 12.00 -22.87
CA ILE A 125 -39.78 12.00 -21.61
C ILE A 125 -40.75 13.20 -21.65
N PRO A 126 -42.06 13.00 -21.40
CA PRO A 126 -43.01 14.11 -21.35
C PRO A 126 -42.60 15.19 -20.33
N ALA A 127 -42.84 16.45 -20.66
CA ALA A 127 -42.51 17.58 -19.78
C ALA A 127 -43.23 17.50 -18.42
N GLU A 128 -44.47 17.02 -18.42
CA GLU A 128 -45.26 16.80 -17.22
C GLU A 128 -44.65 15.70 -16.33
N ALA A 129 -44.21 14.58 -16.93
CA ALA A 129 -43.54 13.50 -16.22
C ALA A 129 -42.22 13.98 -15.59
N SER A 130 -41.43 14.75 -16.34
CA SER A 130 -40.18 15.35 -15.86
C SER A 130 -40.41 16.30 -14.68
N THR A 131 -41.49 17.08 -14.72
CA THR A 131 -41.86 18.01 -13.65
C THR A 131 -42.27 17.29 -12.37
N ARG A 132 -43.11 16.25 -12.46
CA ARG A 132 -43.52 15.44 -11.30
C ARG A 132 -42.33 14.74 -10.64
N LEU A 133 -41.41 14.20 -11.45
CA LEU A 133 -40.18 13.59 -10.95
C LEU A 133 -39.30 14.60 -10.22
N ALA A 134 -39.18 15.83 -10.75
CA ALA A 134 -38.43 16.90 -10.12
C ALA A 134 -39.01 17.33 -8.78
N GLU A 135 -40.34 17.49 -8.69
CA GLU A 135 -41.03 17.84 -7.45
C GLU A 135 -40.82 16.78 -6.36
N GLN A 136 -40.98 15.50 -6.72
CA GLN A 136 -40.76 14.39 -5.79
C GLN A 136 -39.28 14.28 -5.39
N ALA A 137 -38.34 14.47 -6.32
CA ALA A 137 -36.90 14.50 -6.03
C ALA A 137 -36.52 15.66 -5.08
N MET A 138 -37.19 16.81 -5.18
CA MET A 138 -37.02 17.93 -4.24
C MET A 138 -37.49 17.58 -2.83
N GLN A 139 -38.58 16.79 -2.68
CA GLN A 139 -39.02 16.30 -1.37
C GLN A 139 -38.00 15.34 -0.74
N VAL A 140 -37.42 14.45 -1.55
CA VAL A 140 -36.33 13.56 -1.15
C VAL A 140 -35.11 14.35 -0.70
N GLU A 141 -34.68 15.37 -1.46
CA GLU A 141 -33.56 16.24 -1.11
C GLU A 141 -33.84 17.00 0.20
N ALA A 142 -35.04 17.54 0.38
CA ALA A 142 -35.44 18.24 1.59
C ALA A 142 -35.43 17.31 2.83
N ALA A 143 -35.96 16.09 2.70
CA ALA A 143 -35.92 15.08 3.78
C ALA A 143 -34.48 14.64 4.11
N SER A 144 -33.63 14.50 3.08
CA SER A 144 -32.21 14.20 3.23
C SER A 144 -31.47 15.29 4.01
N LEU A 145 -31.71 16.56 3.67
CA LEU A 145 -31.13 17.72 4.34
C LEU A 145 -31.60 17.85 5.80
N ALA A 146 -32.89 17.62 6.05
CA ALA A 146 -33.46 17.63 7.40
C ALA A 146 -32.91 16.50 8.28
N GLY A 147 -32.38 15.42 7.69
CA GLY A 147 -31.87 14.26 8.42
C GLY A 147 -32.98 13.39 9.02
N ASP A 148 -34.21 13.54 8.53
CA ASP A 148 -35.37 12.76 8.93
C ASP A 148 -35.35 11.42 8.18
N ALA A 149 -34.91 10.36 8.86
CA ALA A 149 -34.76 9.05 8.25
C ALA A 149 -36.10 8.43 7.80
N GLU A 150 -37.18 8.64 8.57
CA GLU A 150 -38.49 8.07 8.24
C GLU A 150 -39.10 8.78 7.04
N ARG A 151 -39.03 10.12 7.02
CA ARG A 151 -39.47 10.90 5.86
C ARG A 151 -38.61 10.59 4.65
N LEU A 152 -37.28 10.51 4.79
CA LEU A 152 -36.39 10.20 3.67
C LEU A 152 -36.71 8.84 3.05
N GLU A 153 -36.90 7.80 3.87
CA GLU A 153 -37.27 6.47 3.37
C GLU A 153 -38.61 6.50 2.63
N LYS A 154 -39.62 7.17 3.19
CA LYS A 154 -40.94 7.33 2.59
C LYS A 154 -40.88 8.05 1.24
N GLU A 155 -40.24 9.22 1.19
CA GLU A 155 -40.15 10.03 -0.03
C GLU A 155 -39.30 9.33 -1.10
N THR A 156 -38.25 8.60 -0.71
CA THR A 156 -37.41 7.83 -1.64
C THR A 156 -38.20 6.68 -2.27
N LYS A 157 -38.99 5.94 -1.48
CA LYS A 157 -39.90 4.90 -2.00
C LYS A 157 -40.98 5.48 -2.93
N ALA A 158 -41.51 6.66 -2.62
CA ALA A 158 -42.47 7.34 -3.47
C ALA A 158 -41.84 7.79 -4.80
N LEU A 159 -40.62 8.35 -4.76
CA LEU A 159 -39.85 8.67 -5.96
C LEU A 159 -39.56 7.42 -6.80
N ASP A 160 -39.20 6.32 -6.15
CA ASP A 160 -38.89 5.05 -6.81
C ASP A 160 -40.12 4.48 -7.54
N THR A 161 -41.27 4.52 -6.88
CA THR A 161 -42.55 4.10 -7.46
C THR A 161 -42.92 4.98 -8.65
N LEU A 162 -42.78 6.30 -8.52
CA LEU A 162 -43.05 7.26 -9.58
C LEU A 162 -42.10 7.08 -10.78
N ALA A 163 -40.81 6.85 -10.52
CA ALA A 163 -39.81 6.58 -11.55
C ALA A 163 -40.10 5.26 -12.27
N THR A 164 -40.53 4.22 -11.55
CA THR A 164 -40.98 2.96 -12.17
C THR A 164 -42.16 3.19 -13.10
N GLN A 165 -43.16 3.94 -12.68
CA GLN A 165 -44.35 4.20 -13.49
C GLN A 165 -44.05 5.03 -14.75
N LEU A 166 -43.23 6.08 -14.60
CA LEU A 166 -43.01 7.05 -15.68
C LEU A 166 -41.83 6.71 -16.59
N LEU A 167 -40.84 5.95 -16.10
CA LEU A 167 -39.59 5.67 -16.81
C LEU A 167 -39.35 4.17 -17.05
N ALA A 168 -40.35 3.30 -16.83
CA ALA A 168 -40.23 1.84 -16.95
C ALA A 168 -39.47 1.38 -18.20
N ALA A 169 -39.75 2.02 -19.34
CA ALA A 169 -39.18 1.67 -20.64
C ALA A 169 -37.66 1.88 -20.74
N TRP A 170 -37.09 2.75 -19.90
CA TRP A 170 -35.67 3.11 -19.91
C TRP A 170 -34.93 2.70 -18.64
N ARG A 171 -35.67 2.29 -17.61
CA ARG A 171 -35.18 1.87 -16.31
C ARG A 171 -34.74 0.40 -16.34
N LYS A 172 -33.72 0.08 -17.14
CA LYS A 172 -33.05 -1.22 -17.05
C LYS A 172 -32.15 -1.22 -15.82
N GLN A 173 -32.19 -2.28 -15.01
CA GLN A 173 -31.22 -2.50 -13.94
C GLN A 173 -29.81 -2.54 -14.54
N ASP A 174 -29.06 -1.45 -14.41
CA ASP A 174 -27.69 -1.32 -14.92
C ASP A 174 -26.72 -2.00 -13.93
N LEU A 175 -26.81 -3.33 -13.82
CA LEU A 175 -25.78 -4.17 -13.17
C LEU A 175 -24.37 -3.86 -13.70
N GLY A 176 -24.27 -3.37 -14.95
CA GLY A 176 -23.03 -2.96 -15.60
C GLY A 176 -22.32 -1.77 -14.93
N ASP A 177 -23.05 -0.82 -14.34
CA ASP A 177 -22.44 0.35 -13.71
C ASP A 177 -21.74 -0.01 -12.39
N PHE A 178 -22.35 -0.91 -11.60
CA PHE A 178 -21.71 -1.46 -10.40
C PHE A 178 -20.45 -2.26 -10.76
N VAL A 179 -20.54 -3.15 -11.76
CA VAL A 179 -19.41 -3.95 -12.24
C VAL A 179 -18.29 -3.04 -12.77
N SER A 180 -18.62 -1.98 -13.51
CA SER A 180 -17.65 -1.00 -14.03
C SER A 180 -16.93 -0.25 -12.91
N GLY A 181 -17.67 0.20 -11.88
CA GLY A 181 -17.08 0.86 -10.71
C GLY A 181 -16.11 -0.04 -9.94
N PHE A 182 -16.53 -1.27 -9.66
CA PHE A 182 -15.68 -2.26 -9.01
C PHE A 182 -14.44 -2.60 -9.86
N ALA A 183 -14.61 -2.81 -11.16
CA ALA A 183 -13.51 -3.09 -12.08
C ALA A 183 -12.47 -1.97 -12.11
N LYS A 184 -12.90 -0.70 -12.09
CA LYS A 184 -11.99 0.46 -12.02
C LYS A 184 -11.21 0.49 -10.70
N ALA A 185 -11.88 0.27 -9.57
CA ALA A 185 -11.23 0.22 -8.27
C ALA A 185 -10.21 -0.92 -8.18
N LEU A 186 -10.58 -2.11 -8.67
CA LEU A 186 -9.68 -3.26 -8.76
C LEU A 186 -8.49 -2.96 -9.68
N ALA A 187 -8.72 -2.35 -10.85
CA ALA A 187 -7.65 -1.97 -11.76
C ALA A 187 -6.66 -0.99 -11.11
N ILE A 188 -7.14 0.03 -10.39
CA ILE A 188 -6.29 0.95 -9.63
C ILE A 188 -5.48 0.20 -8.57
N ALA A 189 -6.12 -0.68 -7.78
CA ALA A 189 -5.42 -1.47 -6.77
C ALA A 189 -4.34 -2.38 -7.38
N VAL A 190 -4.63 -3.01 -8.53
CA VAL A 190 -3.68 -3.83 -9.28
C VAL A 190 -2.53 -2.97 -9.81
N ILE A 191 -2.78 -1.79 -10.36
CA ILE A 191 -1.73 -0.86 -10.82
C ILE A 191 -0.82 -0.48 -9.65
N ILE A 192 -1.39 -0.08 -8.51
CA ILE A 192 -0.60 0.26 -7.31
C ILE A 192 0.26 -0.93 -6.87
N ARG A 193 -0.32 -2.14 -6.82
CA ARG A 193 0.38 -3.36 -6.42
C ARG A 193 1.52 -3.74 -7.38
N VAL A 194 1.25 -3.63 -8.68
CA VAL A 194 2.20 -4.03 -9.73
C VAL A 194 3.36 -3.04 -9.79
N PHE A 195 3.10 -1.73 -9.66
CA PHE A 195 4.07 -0.69 -10.00
C PHE A 195 4.64 0.12 -8.83
N ILE A 196 3.96 0.16 -7.69
CA ILE A 196 4.33 1.07 -6.59
C ILE A 196 4.80 0.28 -5.37
N ILE A 197 3.90 -0.50 -4.75
CA ILE A 197 4.13 -1.15 -3.46
C ILE A 197 3.64 -2.59 -3.49
N GLU A 198 4.47 -3.52 -3.02
CA GLU A 198 4.07 -4.90 -2.80
C GLU A 198 4.44 -5.36 -1.39
N PRO A 199 3.53 -6.07 -0.67
CA PRO A 199 3.87 -6.68 0.61
C PRO A 199 4.64 -8.00 0.40
N TYR A 200 5.71 -8.19 1.16
CA TYR A 200 6.48 -9.44 1.25
C TYR A 200 6.53 -9.93 2.69
N ARG A 201 6.43 -11.23 2.89
CA ARG A 201 6.66 -11.89 4.18
C ARG A 201 8.07 -12.44 4.22
N ILE A 202 8.77 -12.25 5.33
CA ILE A 202 10.13 -12.76 5.55
C ILE A 202 10.05 -14.18 6.13
N PRO A 203 10.47 -15.22 5.40
CA PRO A 203 10.35 -16.60 5.87
C PRO A 203 11.60 -17.10 6.62
N SER A 204 12.76 -16.44 6.47
CA SER A 204 14.05 -16.94 6.98
C SER A 204 14.84 -15.89 7.76
N GLY A 205 15.70 -16.36 8.66
CA GLY A 205 16.54 -15.52 9.53
C GLY A 205 17.83 -14.98 8.89
N SER A 206 17.95 -15.03 7.56
CA SER A 206 19.20 -14.65 6.87
C SER A 206 19.50 -13.15 6.87
N MET A 207 18.50 -12.33 7.21
CA MET A 207 18.61 -10.89 7.37
C MET A 207 18.53 -10.45 8.84
N LEU A 208 18.65 -11.39 9.80
CA LEU A 208 18.74 -11.03 11.22
C LEU A 208 19.98 -10.14 11.47
N PRO A 209 19.88 -9.09 12.30
CA PRO A 209 18.72 -8.71 13.10
C PRO A 209 17.83 -7.66 12.40
N THR A 210 18.24 -7.14 11.24
CA THR A 210 17.56 -6.10 10.47
C THR A 210 16.13 -6.52 10.11
N LEU A 211 15.95 -7.74 9.63
CA LEU A 211 14.65 -8.35 9.38
C LEU A 211 14.53 -9.68 10.11
N GLU A 212 13.45 -9.82 10.87
CA GLU A 212 13.13 -11.02 11.64
C GLU A 212 12.17 -11.94 10.87
N ILE A 213 12.17 -13.22 11.22
CA ILE A 213 11.23 -14.20 10.66
C ILE A 213 9.80 -13.77 10.99
N GLY A 214 8.96 -13.69 9.97
CA GLY A 214 7.57 -13.28 10.09
C GLY A 214 7.33 -11.77 10.02
N ASP A 215 8.38 -10.97 9.83
CA ASP A 215 8.23 -9.59 9.38
C ASP A 215 7.49 -9.55 8.04
N GLN A 216 6.62 -8.55 7.89
CA GLN A 216 5.94 -8.23 6.66
C GLN A 216 6.36 -6.84 6.23
N VAL A 217 7.06 -6.77 5.10
CA VAL A 217 7.69 -5.56 4.59
C VAL A 217 6.97 -5.07 3.36
N PHE A 218 6.86 -3.75 3.22
CA PHE A 218 6.54 -3.13 1.93
C PHE A 218 7.81 -2.91 1.14
N ILE A 219 7.77 -3.24 -0.16
CA ILE A 219 8.86 -2.92 -1.09
C ILE A 219 8.50 -1.75 -2.01
N ASN A 220 9.48 -0.88 -2.25
CA ASN A 220 9.44 0.18 -3.25
C ASN A 220 9.92 -0.37 -4.59
N LYS A 221 9.03 -0.50 -5.56
CA LYS A 221 9.40 -0.92 -6.92
C LYS A 221 9.84 0.27 -7.78
N PHE A 222 9.28 1.44 -7.51
CA PHE A 222 9.46 2.65 -8.30
C PHE A 222 10.89 3.19 -8.25
N ILE A 223 11.65 2.92 -7.19
CA ILE A 223 12.99 3.48 -7.02
C ILE A 223 14.00 3.04 -8.10
N TYR A 224 13.97 1.77 -8.52
CA TYR A 224 14.91 1.26 -9.51
C TYR A 224 14.36 1.34 -10.93
N GLY A 225 13.08 1.02 -11.10
CA GLY A 225 12.45 0.92 -12.40
C GLY A 225 11.28 -0.06 -12.34
N VAL A 226 10.31 0.14 -13.21
CA VAL A 226 9.14 -0.74 -13.29
C VAL A 226 9.52 -2.02 -14.03
N ARG A 227 9.60 -3.12 -13.30
CA ARG A 227 9.75 -4.47 -13.88
C ARG A 227 8.45 -4.87 -14.57
N LEU A 228 8.53 -5.32 -15.82
CA LEU A 228 7.37 -5.85 -16.53
C LEU A 228 6.89 -7.15 -15.85
N PRO A 229 5.58 -7.29 -15.55
CA PRO A 229 5.03 -8.50 -14.94
C PRO A 229 5.46 -9.76 -15.68
N PHE A 230 5.77 -10.83 -14.93
CA PHE A 230 6.15 -12.15 -15.47
C PHE A 230 7.48 -12.19 -16.25
N THR A 231 8.24 -11.10 -16.31
CA THR A 231 9.55 -11.05 -16.96
C THR A 231 10.60 -10.53 -15.98
N ASN A 232 11.89 -10.71 -16.28
CA ASN A 232 13.00 -10.04 -15.57
C ASN A 232 13.48 -8.80 -16.36
N TYR A 233 12.58 -8.09 -17.04
CA TYR A 233 12.94 -6.93 -17.86
C TYR A 233 12.48 -5.62 -17.22
N VAL A 234 13.41 -4.66 -17.14
CA VAL A 234 13.18 -3.29 -16.66
C VAL A 234 13.54 -2.35 -17.80
N PRO A 235 12.56 -1.74 -18.49
CA PRO A 235 12.80 -0.98 -19.72
C PRO A 235 13.57 0.32 -19.51
N PHE A 236 13.42 0.93 -18.33
CA PHE A 236 14.09 2.18 -17.98
C PHE A 236 14.23 2.31 -16.46
N GLN A 237 15.30 2.96 -16.03
CA GLN A 237 15.49 3.38 -14.66
C GLN A 237 14.62 4.61 -14.37
N ILE A 238 13.95 4.64 -13.21
CA ILE A 238 13.07 5.77 -12.86
C ILE A 238 13.78 6.77 -11.94
N VAL A 239 14.25 6.34 -10.75
CA VAL A 239 14.90 7.25 -9.79
C VAL A 239 16.41 7.04 -9.79
N ARG A 240 16.89 5.82 -9.47
CA ARG A 240 18.32 5.51 -9.38
C ARG A 240 18.57 4.01 -9.56
N ALA A 241 19.80 3.62 -9.87
CA ALA A 241 20.20 2.21 -9.80
C ALA A 241 20.26 1.71 -8.34
N PRO A 242 20.25 0.39 -8.10
CA PRO A 242 20.54 -0.20 -6.79
C PRO A 242 21.90 0.30 -6.27
N ALA A 243 21.93 0.74 -5.02
CA ALA A 243 23.12 1.29 -4.38
C ALA A 243 23.58 0.39 -3.24
N ARG A 244 24.86 0.50 -2.86
CA ARG A 244 25.40 -0.17 -1.67
C ARG A 244 24.53 0.11 -0.45
N GLY A 245 24.37 -0.87 0.41
CA GLY A 245 23.52 -0.83 1.60
C GLY A 245 22.02 -0.96 1.36
N ASP A 246 21.52 -0.90 0.12
CA ASP A 246 20.08 -1.13 -0.12
C ASP A 246 19.69 -2.57 0.22
N VAL A 247 18.61 -2.76 0.97
CA VAL A 247 17.99 -4.09 1.16
C VAL A 247 16.98 -4.31 0.05
N ILE A 248 17.17 -5.36 -0.75
CA ILE A 248 16.40 -5.61 -1.96
C ILE A 248 15.73 -6.98 -1.94
N VAL A 249 14.53 -7.05 -2.51
CA VAL A 249 13.86 -8.31 -2.86
C VAL A 249 14.12 -8.60 -4.33
N PHE A 250 14.50 -9.84 -4.63
CA PHE A 250 14.77 -10.30 -6.00
C PHE A 250 14.46 -11.79 -6.13
N ASN A 251 14.13 -12.26 -7.34
CA ASN A 251 14.07 -13.69 -7.61
C ASN A 251 15.48 -14.23 -7.88
N ASN A 252 15.83 -15.35 -7.26
CA ASN A 252 17.19 -15.92 -7.34
C ASN A 252 17.54 -16.23 -8.81
N PRO A 253 18.65 -15.71 -9.37
CA PRO A 253 19.05 -15.98 -10.74
C PRO A 253 19.31 -17.47 -11.03
N VAL A 254 19.65 -18.25 -10.01
CA VAL A 254 19.86 -19.71 -10.12
C VAL A 254 18.54 -20.48 -9.99
N GLN A 255 17.58 -19.96 -9.22
CA GLN A 255 16.29 -20.59 -8.93
C GLN A 255 15.16 -19.55 -9.01
N LEU A 256 14.64 -19.32 -10.22
CA LEU A 256 13.75 -18.19 -10.54
C LEU A 256 12.42 -18.18 -9.75
N GLU A 257 12.00 -19.32 -9.21
CA GLU A 257 10.78 -19.47 -8.43
C GLU A 257 10.92 -19.00 -6.97
N LEU A 258 12.16 -18.79 -6.50
CA LEU A 258 12.44 -18.41 -5.12
C LEU A 258 12.79 -16.94 -5.02
N ASP A 259 12.09 -16.23 -4.15
CA ASP A 259 12.39 -14.86 -3.79
C ASP A 259 13.33 -14.79 -2.60
N PHE A 260 14.33 -13.92 -2.72
CA PHE A 260 15.33 -13.66 -1.70
C PHE A 260 15.27 -12.19 -1.32
N ILE A 261 15.59 -11.91 -0.05
CA ILE A 261 15.85 -10.57 0.44
C ILE A 261 17.28 -10.51 0.96
N LYS A 262 18.08 -9.57 0.45
CA LYS A 262 19.49 -9.40 0.82
C LYS A 262 19.89 -7.93 0.75
N ARG A 263 21.01 -7.59 1.38
CA ARG A 263 21.63 -6.28 1.28
C ARG A 263 22.60 -6.23 0.10
N VAL A 264 22.53 -5.17 -0.69
CA VAL A 264 23.51 -4.87 -1.73
C VAL A 264 24.83 -4.45 -1.07
N VAL A 265 25.89 -5.22 -1.28
CA VAL A 265 27.23 -4.89 -0.77
C VAL A 265 28.11 -4.33 -1.87
N GLY A 266 28.07 -4.94 -3.07
CA GLY A 266 28.83 -4.47 -4.24
C GLY A 266 27.92 -4.02 -5.38
N ILE A 267 28.31 -2.94 -6.05
CA ILE A 267 27.67 -2.41 -7.27
C ILE A 267 28.60 -2.59 -8.47
N PRO A 268 28.14 -2.38 -9.74
CA PRO A 268 28.97 -2.63 -10.92
C PRO A 268 30.36 -1.99 -10.85
N GLY A 269 31.38 -2.78 -11.17
CA GLY A 269 32.79 -2.37 -11.12
C GLY A 269 33.47 -2.59 -9.78
N ASP A 270 32.73 -2.86 -8.71
CA ASP A 270 33.32 -3.13 -7.40
C ASP A 270 34.07 -4.46 -7.39
N LYS A 271 35.25 -4.44 -6.75
CA LYS A 271 35.98 -5.61 -6.31
C LYS A 271 35.63 -5.88 -4.84
N VAL A 272 34.84 -6.92 -4.58
CA VAL A 272 34.42 -7.31 -3.23
C VAL A 272 35.25 -8.48 -2.74
N GLU A 273 35.84 -8.34 -1.56
CA GLU A 273 36.64 -9.34 -0.87
C GLU A 273 36.15 -9.47 0.57
N LEU A 274 36.27 -10.66 1.16
CA LEU A 274 36.10 -10.84 2.60
C LEU A 274 37.40 -11.35 3.19
N ILE A 275 37.91 -10.69 4.22
CA ILE A 275 39.13 -11.08 4.93
C ILE A 275 38.77 -11.22 6.41
N ASN A 276 38.87 -12.44 6.95
CA ASN A 276 38.45 -12.74 8.33
C ASN A 276 37.02 -12.26 8.65
N GLY A 277 36.13 -12.37 7.67
CA GLY A 277 34.71 -11.98 7.77
C GLY A 277 34.43 -10.48 7.69
N GLU A 278 35.45 -9.63 7.55
CA GLU A 278 35.32 -8.21 7.26
C GLU A 278 35.25 -7.98 5.75
N VAL A 279 34.34 -7.11 5.31
CA VAL A 279 34.14 -6.79 3.90
C VAL A 279 35.17 -5.75 3.45
N TYR A 280 35.79 -5.98 2.29
CA TYR A 280 36.67 -5.05 1.60
C TYR A 280 36.06 -4.73 0.24
N ILE A 281 35.97 -3.43 -0.08
CA ILE A 281 35.47 -2.95 -1.37
C ILE A 281 36.59 -2.13 -2.02
N ASN A 282 37.04 -2.56 -3.20
CA ASN A 282 38.12 -1.92 -3.94
C ASN A 282 39.41 -1.76 -3.10
N GLY A 283 39.68 -2.74 -2.23
CA GLY A 283 40.81 -2.76 -1.29
C GLY A 283 40.63 -1.94 -0.01
N ALA A 284 39.52 -1.19 0.13
CA ALA A 284 39.23 -0.44 1.34
C ALA A 284 38.35 -1.27 2.32
N PRO A 285 38.77 -1.45 3.59
CA PRO A 285 37.95 -2.14 4.58
C PRO A 285 36.64 -1.37 4.84
N GLN A 286 35.55 -2.10 4.99
CA GLN A 286 34.26 -1.59 5.46
C GLN A 286 34.19 -1.86 6.97
N PRO A 287 34.55 -0.87 7.81
CA PRO A 287 34.83 -1.11 9.21
C PRO A 287 33.56 -1.53 9.94
N ARG A 288 33.76 -2.37 10.95
CA ARG A 288 32.70 -2.83 11.86
C ARG A 288 33.09 -2.65 13.30
N THR A 289 32.14 -2.25 14.13
CA THR A 289 32.31 -2.11 15.57
C THR A 289 31.51 -3.18 16.29
N LEU A 290 32.13 -3.91 17.20
CA LEU A 290 31.43 -4.88 18.04
C LEU A 290 30.51 -4.15 19.01
N VAL A 291 29.24 -4.51 19.01
CA VAL A 291 28.19 -3.92 19.86
C VAL A 291 27.82 -4.86 21.00
N ASN A 292 27.70 -6.16 20.70
CA ASN A 292 27.39 -7.19 21.70
C ASN A 292 28.14 -8.48 21.36
N GLU A 293 28.89 -9.02 22.32
CA GLU A 293 29.60 -10.31 22.19
C GLU A 293 28.65 -11.51 22.14
N ASP A 294 27.49 -11.41 22.80
CA ASP A 294 26.54 -12.52 22.94
C ASP A 294 25.09 -12.02 22.73
N GLN A 295 24.79 -11.66 21.50
CA GLN A 295 23.45 -11.32 21.07
C GLN A 295 22.63 -12.60 20.85
N VAL A 296 21.57 -12.74 21.64
CA VAL A 296 20.57 -13.79 21.43
C VAL A 296 19.58 -13.31 20.37
N VAL A 297 19.42 -14.10 19.31
CA VAL A 297 18.35 -13.96 18.31
C VAL A 297 17.55 -15.24 18.23
N TYR A 298 16.27 -15.15 17.89
CA TYR A 298 15.43 -16.33 17.72
C TYR A 298 15.29 -16.65 16.24
N ASN A 299 15.74 -17.85 15.87
CA ASN A 299 15.65 -18.36 14.52
C ASN A 299 14.67 -19.55 14.48
N ARG A 300 14.27 -19.92 13.27
CA ARG A 300 13.33 -21.00 12.99
C ARG A 300 13.52 -21.47 11.56
N GLN A 301 13.49 -22.78 11.33
CA GLN A 301 13.36 -23.36 10.00
C GLN A 301 11.89 -23.67 9.73
N ASP A 302 11.52 -23.87 8.46
CA ASP A 302 10.14 -24.18 8.10
C ASP A 302 9.61 -25.38 8.91
N ASN A 303 8.48 -25.17 9.58
CA ASN A 303 7.82 -26.15 10.44
C ASN A 303 8.63 -26.66 11.65
N THR A 304 9.72 -26.00 12.05
CA THR A 304 10.42 -26.33 13.32
C THR A 304 10.01 -25.39 14.45
N PRO A 305 10.19 -25.73 15.73
CA PRO A 305 10.06 -24.75 16.82
C PRO A 305 11.09 -23.61 16.67
N TRP A 306 10.80 -22.48 17.33
CA TRP A 306 11.79 -21.42 17.51
C TRP A 306 12.95 -21.91 18.39
N TYR A 307 14.16 -21.47 18.06
CA TYR A 307 15.36 -21.77 18.84
C TYR A 307 16.25 -20.52 18.98
N PRO A 308 16.92 -20.32 20.12
CA PRO A 308 17.84 -19.22 20.31
C PRO A 308 19.18 -19.51 19.61
N GLU A 309 19.75 -18.50 18.96
CA GLU A 309 21.12 -18.46 18.46
C GLU A 309 21.91 -17.37 19.16
N HIS A 310 23.13 -17.71 19.58
CA HIS A 310 24.08 -16.83 20.25
C HIS A 310 25.11 -16.35 19.24
N LEU A 311 25.06 -15.08 18.87
CA LEU A 311 25.87 -14.48 17.82
C LEU A 311 26.48 -13.16 18.30
N ARG A 312 27.61 -12.77 17.73
CA ARG A 312 28.18 -11.43 17.90
C ARG A 312 27.43 -10.43 17.02
N LEU A 313 27.00 -9.34 17.62
CA LEU A 313 26.40 -8.21 16.93
C LEU A 313 27.46 -7.17 16.62
N TYR A 314 27.58 -6.81 15.35
CA TYR A 314 28.40 -5.70 14.90
C TYR A 314 27.56 -4.63 14.22
N HIS A 315 28.00 -3.38 14.30
CA HIS A 315 27.59 -2.33 13.37
C HIS A 315 28.64 -2.21 12.26
N GLU A 316 28.28 -2.58 11.03
CA GLU A 316 29.14 -2.44 9.85
C GLU A 316 28.80 -1.15 9.10
N ASN A 317 29.83 -0.40 8.70
CA ASN A 317 29.71 0.80 7.90
C ASN A 317 30.06 0.52 6.43
N LEU A 318 29.04 0.38 5.60
CA LEU A 318 29.19 0.26 4.14
C LEU A 318 29.14 1.66 3.52
N ASP A 319 30.31 2.28 3.35
CA ASP A 319 30.45 3.56 2.65
C ASP A 319 29.50 4.66 3.17
N GLY A 320 29.41 4.80 4.50
CA GLY A 320 28.55 5.74 5.21
C GLY A 320 27.20 5.17 5.66
N LYS A 321 26.83 3.95 5.22
CA LYS A 321 25.60 3.28 5.63
C LYS A 321 25.88 2.26 6.75
N VAL A 322 25.61 2.69 7.98
CA VAL A 322 25.75 1.83 9.17
C VAL A 322 24.53 0.92 9.29
N HIS A 323 24.76 -0.38 9.45
CA HIS A 323 23.72 -1.39 9.66
C HIS A 323 24.21 -2.51 10.57
N SER A 324 23.27 -3.26 11.14
CA SER A 324 23.56 -4.37 12.04
C SER A 324 23.84 -5.66 11.29
N VAL A 325 24.88 -6.38 11.73
CA VAL A 325 25.26 -7.68 11.17
C VAL A 325 25.56 -8.67 12.28
N LEU A 326 25.19 -9.93 12.08
CA LEU A 326 25.45 -11.01 13.01
C LEU A 326 26.52 -11.94 12.47
N GLN A 327 27.43 -12.35 13.34
CA GLN A 327 28.45 -13.35 13.06
C GLN A 327 28.64 -14.28 14.25
N PRO A 328 29.00 -15.55 14.04
CA PRO A 328 29.32 -16.45 15.14
C PRO A 328 30.58 -15.97 15.89
N GLY A 329 30.71 -16.35 17.16
CA GLY A 329 31.89 -16.06 17.97
C GLY A 329 33.17 -16.78 17.49
N SER A 330 33.03 -17.79 16.63
CA SER A 330 34.14 -18.50 15.96
C SER A 330 34.77 -17.68 14.84
N ARG A 331 35.92 -18.13 14.30
CA ARG A 331 36.51 -17.54 13.07
C ARG A 331 35.46 -17.54 11.94
N ALA A 332 35.58 -16.55 11.06
CA ALA A 332 34.77 -16.45 9.84
C ALA A 332 34.80 -17.76 9.04
N ARG A 333 33.77 -18.00 8.22
CA ARG A 333 33.64 -19.22 7.40
C ARG A 333 34.92 -19.54 6.62
N MET A 334 35.56 -18.53 6.07
CA MET A 334 36.85 -18.62 5.40
C MET A 334 37.75 -17.48 5.86
N GLU A 335 39.06 -17.70 5.83
CA GLU A 335 40.05 -16.65 6.09
C GLU A 335 40.03 -15.58 4.99
N TYR A 336 39.80 -16.00 3.74
CA TYR A 336 39.72 -15.15 2.56
C TYR A 336 38.63 -15.64 1.60
N GLU A 337 37.80 -14.73 1.09
CA GLU A 337 36.84 -14.99 0.01
C GLU A 337 36.91 -13.91 -1.07
N GLY A 338 36.74 -14.32 -2.33
CA GLY A 338 36.83 -13.44 -3.49
C GLY A 338 38.20 -13.54 -4.18
N PRO A 339 38.58 -12.53 -4.98
CA PRO A 339 37.83 -11.30 -5.23
C PRO A 339 36.67 -11.52 -6.19
N TYR A 340 35.53 -10.92 -5.88
CA TYR A 340 34.35 -10.90 -6.76
C TYR A 340 34.26 -9.54 -7.45
N VAL A 341 34.44 -9.51 -8.77
CA VAL A 341 34.29 -8.29 -9.57
C VAL A 341 32.85 -8.22 -10.09
N VAL A 342 32.09 -7.22 -9.65
CA VAL A 342 30.68 -7.09 -9.98
C VAL A 342 30.51 -6.65 -11.44
N PRO A 343 29.85 -7.44 -12.30
CA PRO A 343 29.69 -7.09 -13.71
C PRO A 343 28.70 -5.92 -13.91
N PRO A 344 28.76 -5.23 -15.07
CA PRO A 344 27.77 -4.23 -15.44
C PRO A 344 26.32 -4.74 -15.31
N GLY A 345 25.42 -3.92 -14.78
CA GLY A 345 24.00 -4.25 -14.63
C GLY A 345 23.68 -5.31 -13.57
N HIS A 346 24.64 -5.64 -12.69
CA HIS A 346 24.47 -6.59 -11.59
C HIS A 346 24.83 -5.98 -10.24
N VAL A 347 24.41 -6.65 -9.16
CA VAL A 347 24.86 -6.37 -7.79
C VAL A 347 25.39 -7.64 -7.12
N PHE A 348 26.29 -7.46 -6.16
CA PHE A 348 26.71 -8.49 -5.21
C PHE A 348 25.97 -8.27 -3.89
N VAL A 349 25.31 -9.31 -3.39
CA VAL A 349 24.45 -9.21 -2.20
C VAL A 349 24.91 -10.13 -1.08
N MET A 350 24.68 -9.70 0.16
CA MET A 350 24.94 -10.48 1.37
C MET A 350 23.75 -10.38 2.34
N GLY A 351 23.57 -11.42 3.15
CA GLY A 351 22.67 -11.36 4.30
C GLY A 351 23.35 -10.72 5.50
N ASP A 352 22.57 -10.02 6.33
CA ASP A 352 23.05 -9.41 7.56
C ASP A 352 23.39 -10.47 8.62
N ASN A 353 22.74 -11.64 8.58
CA ASN A 353 23.16 -12.81 9.34
C ASN A 353 24.22 -13.59 8.55
N ARG A 354 25.48 -13.15 8.70
CA ARG A 354 26.57 -13.38 7.74
C ARG A 354 26.89 -14.84 7.50
N GLU A 355 26.83 -15.70 8.52
CA GLU A 355 27.14 -17.12 8.33
C GLU A 355 25.90 -17.99 8.15
N ASN A 356 24.70 -17.42 8.30
CA ASN A 356 23.42 -18.09 8.09
C ASN A 356 22.68 -17.53 6.85
N SER A 357 23.42 -17.26 5.78
CA SER A 357 22.88 -16.62 4.57
C SER A 357 23.39 -17.26 3.29
N LEU A 358 22.48 -17.89 2.54
CA LEU A 358 22.72 -18.28 1.14
C LEU A 358 22.64 -17.03 0.24
N ASP A 359 23.79 -16.41 0.00
CA ASP A 359 23.92 -15.18 -0.80
C ASP A 359 25.04 -15.27 -1.85
N SER A 360 25.47 -14.13 -2.43
CA SER A 360 26.41 -14.09 -3.56
C SER A 360 27.73 -14.82 -3.30
N ARG A 361 28.17 -14.90 -2.04
CA ARG A 361 29.38 -15.63 -1.65
C ARG A 361 29.27 -17.13 -1.90
N TYR A 362 28.07 -17.70 -1.72
CA TYR A 362 27.87 -19.13 -1.86
C TYR A 362 27.71 -19.53 -3.34
N GLY A 363 26.99 -18.76 -4.15
CA GLY A 363 26.81 -19.11 -5.56
C GLY A 363 28.13 -18.98 -6.32
N LEU A 364 28.86 -17.89 -6.09
CA LEU A 364 30.13 -17.62 -6.78
C LEU A 364 31.32 -18.43 -6.22
N GLY A 365 31.30 -18.77 -4.92
CA GLY A 365 32.40 -19.50 -4.28
C GLY A 365 32.22 -21.03 -4.19
N ALA A 366 30.99 -21.51 -4.09
CA ALA A 366 30.68 -22.93 -3.83
C ALA A 366 29.64 -23.55 -4.79
N GLY A 367 29.16 -22.78 -5.78
CA GLY A 367 28.19 -23.24 -6.78
C GLY A 367 26.79 -23.55 -6.23
N ARG A 368 26.42 -23.00 -5.07
CA ARG A 368 25.08 -23.16 -4.45
C ARG A 368 24.62 -21.82 -3.92
N GLY A 369 23.37 -21.40 -4.08
CA GLY A 369 22.87 -20.14 -3.49
C GLY A 369 22.56 -19.08 -4.53
N VAL A 370 23.07 -17.86 -4.33
CA VAL A 370 22.84 -16.69 -5.21
C VAL A 370 24.15 -16.36 -5.92
N GLU A 371 24.10 -16.01 -7.21
CA GLU A 371 25.26 -15.48 -7.94
C GLU A 371 25.30 -13.94 -7.84
N PHE A 372 25.81 -13.24 -8.85
CA PHE A 372 25.51 -11.83 -9.03
C PHE A 372 24.04 -11.67 -9.40
N VAL A 373 23.35 -10.67 -8.84
CA VAL A 373 21.94 -10.44 -9.11
C VAL A 373 21.81 -9.41 -10.22
N PRO A 374 21.28 -9.77 -11.41
CA PRO A 374 21.02 -8.80 -12.47
C PRO A 374 19.93 -7.82 -12.04
N TYR A 375 20.00 -6.56 -12.46
CA TYR A 375 18.99 -5.55 -12.12
C TYR A 375 17.56 -5.98 -12.47
N GLY A 376 17.40 -6.74 -13.56
CA GLY A 376 16.11 -7.28 -14.00
C GLY A 376 15.45 -8.26 -13.02
N HIS A 377 16.23 -8.90 -12.14
CA HIS A 377 15.72 -9.80 -11.11
C HIS A 377 15.22 -9.06 -9.87
N ILE A 378 15.62 -7.80 -9.69
CA ILE A 378 15.26 -7.00 -8.54
C ILE A 378 13.79 -6.60 -8.64
N LYS A 379 13.00 -7.01 -7.65
CA LYS A 379 11.57 -6.69 -7.54
C LYS A 379 11.36 -5.32 -6.90
N GLY A 380 12.22 -4.93 -5.96
CA GLY A 380 12.17 -3.61 -5.32
C GLY A 380 13.03 -3.52 -4.06
N LYS A 381 13.11 -2.33 -3.47
CA LYS A 381 13.82 -2.05 -2.21
C LYS A 381 12.88 -2.25 -1.01
N ALA A 382 13.28 -2.99 0.01
CA ALA A 382 12.53 -3.07 1.26
C ALA A 382 12.52 -1.70 1.96
N MET A 383 11.34 -1.26 2.39
CA MET A 383 11.15 0.09 2.94
C MET A 383 10.87 0.08 4.44
N VAL A 384 9.84 -0.68 4.84
CA VAL A 384 9.27 -0.59 6.18
C VAL A 384 8.58 -1.90 6.53
N VAL A 385 8.74 -2.34 7.79
CA VAL A 385 7.97 -3.44 8.39
C VAL A 385 6.59 -2.91 8.77
N TRP A 386 5.53 -3.30 8.06
CA TRP A 386 4.17 -2.82 8.37
C TRP A 386 3.42 -3.73 9.35
N MET A 387 3.90 -4.96 9.53
CA MET A 387 3.41 -5.92 10.51
C MET A 387 4.52 -6.94 10.81
N ALA A 388 4.61 -7.42 12.05
CA ALA A 388 5.60 -8.42 12.43
C ALA A 388 4.95 -9.50 13.30
N LEU A 389 5.13 -10.77 12.90
CA LEU A 389 4.68 -11.94 13.65
C LEU A 389 5.91 -12.79 14.01
N GLY A 390 6.46 -12.61 15.19
CA GLY A 390 7.75 -13.19 15.57
C GLY A 390 7.75 -13.80 16.97
N PHE A 391 8.89 -14.37 17.35
CA PHE A 391 9.06 -14.97 18.68
C PHE A 391 8.77 -13.94 19.80
N GLY A 392 8.07 -14.38 20.85
CA GLY A 392 7.85 -13.58 22.07
C GLY A 392 6.86 -12.41 21.90
N GLY A 393 6.20 -12.28 20.74
CA GLY A 393 5.21 -11.24 20.52
C GLY A 393 3.92 -11.40 21.33
N TRP A 394 3.00 -10.44 21.21
CA TRP A 394 1.68 -10.50 21.83
C TRP A 394 0.93 -11.76 21.38
N PHE A 395 0.28 -12.43 22.35
CA PHE A 395 -0.44 -13.69 22.15
C PHE A 395 0.44 -14.89 21.74
N SER A 396 1.76 -14.79 21.85
CA SER A 396 2.70 -15.87 21.51
C SER A 396 2.42 -17.22 22.20
N ASN A 397 1.90 -17.18 23.43
CA ASN A 397 1.50 -18.38 24.18
C ASN A 397 0.40 -19.22 23.47
N PHE A 398 -0.37 -18.61 22.56
CA PHE A 398 -1.43 -19.30 21.82
C PHE A 398 -0.98 -19.83 20.45
N PHE A 399 0.23 -19.49 19.99
CA PHE A 399 0.70 -19.75 18.63
C PHE A 399 2.16 -20.21 18.62
N GLU A 400 2.49 -21.18 19.47
CA GLU A 400 3.81 -21.85 19.50
C GLU A 400 4.99 -20.86 19.62
N GLY A 401 4.83 -19.83 20.44
CA GLY A 401 5.84 -18.79 20.65
C GLY A 401 5.80 -17.63 19.64
N THR A 402 4.96 -17.71 18.60
CA THR A 402 4.83 -16.67 17.56
C THR A 402 3.74 -15.67 17.95
N GLY A 403 4.03 -14.38 18.02
CA GLY A 403 3.04 -13.37 18.37
C GLY A 403 3.23 -12.06 17.62
N LEU A 404 2.30 -11.12 17.79
CA LEU A 404 2.40 -9.79 17.19
C LEU A 404 3.51 -8.96 17.86
N ARG A 405 4.51 -8.56 17.10
CA ARG A 405 5.66 -7.76 17.54
C ARG A 405 5.41 -6.29 17.27
N THR A 406 4.88 -5.59 18.26
CA THR A 406 4.53 -4.17 18.15
C THR A 406 5.75 -3.25 18.12
N ASP A 407 6.88 -3.70 18.67
CA ASP A 407 8.18 -3.04 18.67
C ASP A 407 8.76 -2.85 17.26
N ARG A 408 8.39 -3.72 16.33
CA ARG A 408 8.84 -3.71 14.92
C ARG A 408 7.86 -2.98 13.98
N LEU A 409 6.72 -2.51 14.48
CA LEU A 409 5.72 -1.86 13.63
C LEU A 409 6.25 -0.54 13.08
N PHE A 410 6.11 -0.40 11.77
CA PHE A 410 6.57 0.75 10.99
C PHE A 410 8.07 1.04 11.09
N GLU A 411 8.86 0.03 11.47
CA GLU A 411 10.32 0.12 11.50
C GLU A 411 10.87 0.23 10.07
N PRO A 412 11.58 1.31 9.72
CA PRO A 412 12.23 1.44 8.43
C PRO A 412 13.33 0.40 8.27
N VAL A 413 13.42 -0.20 7.08
CA VAL A 413 14.48 -1.16 6.76
C VAL A 413 15.72 -0.38 6.33
N ARG A 414 16.75 -0.37 7.18
CA ARG A 414 18.01 0.36 6.97
C ARG A 414 19.21 -0.53 6.85
#